data_AF-A0A806J9R1-F1
#
_entry.id   AF-A0A806J9R1-F1
#
_cell.length_a   1.000
_cell.length_b   1.000
_cell.length_c   1.000
_cell.angle_alpha   90.00
_cell.angle_beta   90.00
_cell.angle_gamma   90.00
#
_symmetry.space_group_name_H-M   'P 1'
#
loop_
_entity.id
_entity.type
_entity.pdbx_description
1 polymer ?
#
loop_
_entity_poly.entity_id
_entity_poly.type
_entity_poly.pdbx_seq_one_letter_code
_entity_poly.pdbx_strand_id
1 'polypeptide(L)' 'MAALSAIRFEPVFKAFYTRLVAKGKAKKVAIMACMRKLLTIMN' A
#
# COMPACT_ATOMS: atom_id res chain seq x y z
N MET A 1 11.46 5.56 -2.91
CA MET A 1 10.03 5.53 -2.50
C MET A 1 9.41 4.17 -2.86
N ALA A 2 9.67 3.11 -2.08
CA ALA A 2 9.30 1.73 -2.44
C ALA A 2 7.78 1.46 -2.41
N ALA A 3 7.05 2.02 -1.44
CA ALA A 3 5.60 1.86 -1.35
C ALA A 3 4.85 2.49 -2.53
N LEU A 4 5.31 3.64 -3.04
CA LEU A 4 4.70 4.27 -4.21
C LEU A 4 4.99 3.49 -5.49
N SER A 5 6.18 2.92 -5.64
CA SER A 5 6.50 2.01 -6.74
C SER A 5 5.62 0.75 -6.68
N ALA A 6 5.46 0.14 -5.51
CA ALA A 6 4.59 -1.03 -5.35
C ALA A 6 3.13 -0.70 -5.69
N ILE A 7 2.61 0.46 -5.28
CA ILE A 7 1.24 0.89 -5.62
C ILE A 7 1.08 1.18 -7.13
N ARG A 8 2.16 1.60 -7.82
CA ARG A 8 2.13 1.92 -9.25
C ARG A 8 2.30 0.72 -10.16
N PHE A 9 3.28 -0.13 -9.87
CA PHE A 9 3.69 -1.24 -10.73
C PHE A 9 3.00 -2.55 -10.35
N GLU A 10 2.56 -2.71 -9.11
CA GLU A 10 1.99 -3.95 -8.62
C GLU A 10 0.47 -3.81 -8.38
N PRO A 11 -0.38 -4.50 -9.16
CA PRO A 11 -1.83 -4.38 -9.07
C PRO A 11 -2.39 -4.83 -7.72
N VAL A 12 -1.72 -5.76 -7.03
CA VAL A 12 -2.13 -6.24 -5.69
C VAL A 12 -2.04 -5.12 -4.66
N PHE A 13 -0.94 -4.36 -4.68
CA PHE A 13 -0.74 -3.24 -3.77
C PHE A 13 -1.65 -2.05 -4.13
N LYS A 14 -1.91 -1.83 -5.42
CA LYS A 14 -2.89 -0.83 -5.88
C LYS A 14 -4.29 -1.15 -5.35
N ALA A 15 -4.77 -2.39 -5.52
CA ALA A 15 -6.08 -2.80 -5.03
C ALA A 15 -6.18 -2.68 -3.49
N PHE A 16 -5.11 -3.05 -2.78
CA PHE A 16 -5.04 -2.93 -1.32
C PHE A 16 -5.10 -1.45 -0.85
N TYR A 17 -4.33 -0.59 -1.50
CA TYR A 17 -4.35 0.86 -1.26
C TYR A 17 -5.74 1.45 -1.54
N THR A 18 -6.34 1.15 -2.68
CA THR A 18 -7.67 1.62 -3.06
C THR A 18 -8.73 1.13 -2.07
N ARG A 19 -8.66 -0.12 -1.60
CA ARG A 19 -9.58 -0.66 -0.59
C ARG A 19 -9.46 0.08 0.74
N LEU A 20 -8.26 0.48 1.13
CA LEU A 20 -8.02 1.25 2.36
C LEU A 20 -8.55 2.69 2.23
N VAL A 21 -8.33 3.32 1.08
CA VAL A 21 -8.85 4.67 0.80
C VAL A 21 -10.37 4.66 0.72
N ALA A 22 -10.98 3.67 0.07
CA ALA A 22 -12.43 3.50 -0.02
C ALA A 22 -13.08 3.27 1.36
N LYS A 23 -12.34 2.69 2.32
CA LYS A 23 -12.76 2.58 3.73
C LYS A 23 -12.63 3.90 4.52
N GLY A 24 -12.32 5.02 3.86
CA GLY A 24 -12.16 6.34 4.50
C GLY A 24 -10.85 6.52 5.27
N LYS A 25 -9.86 5.63 5.09
CA LYS A 25 -8.57 5.79 5.77
C LYS A 25 -7.76 6.91 5.12
N ALA A 26 -7.08 7.70 5.95
CA ALA A 26 -6.15 8.72 5.47
C ALA A 26 -5.10 8.11 4.53
N LYS A 27 -4.79 8.80 3.43
CA LYS A 27 -3.82 8.34 2.41
C LYS A 27 -2.47 7.94 3.02
N LYS A 28 -2.02 8.68 4.04
CA LYS A 28 -0.79 8.38 4.81
C LYS A 28 -0.83 6.99 5.46
N VAL A 29 -1.97 6.61 6.04
CA VAL A 29 -2.17 5.29 6.67
C VAL A 29 -2.19 4.19 5.62
N ALA A 30 -2.79 4.45 4.45
CA ALA A 30 -2.79 3.49 3.35
C ALA A 30 -1.39 3.22 2.79
N ILE A 31 -0.53 4.25 2.68
CA ILE A 31 0.87 4.09 2.28
C ILE A 31 1.67 3.31 3.34
N MET A 32 1.50 3.63 4.63
CA MET A 32 2.16 2.90 5.72
C MET A 32 1.74 1.42 5.78
N ALA A 33 0.48 1.11 5.48
CA ALA A 33 0.00 -0.27 5.39
C ALA A 33 0.64 -1.02 4.22
N CYS A 34 0.78 -0.39 3.05
CA CYS A 34 1.55 -0.97 1.93
C CYS A 34 3.02 -1.19 2.30
N MET A 35 3.66 -0.24 2.99
CA MET A 35 5.05 -0.36 3.43
C MET A 35 5.24 -1.54 4.41
N ARG A 36 4.35 -1.69 5.40
CA ARG A 36 4.40 -2.80 6.36
C ARG A 36 4.24 -4.15 5.66
N LYS A 37 3.35 -4.22 4.66
CA LYS A 37 3.16 -5.44 3.86
C LYS A 37 4.37 -5.78 3.00
N LEU A 38 5.08 -4.78 2.45
CA LEU A 38 6.36 -4.99 1.75
C LEU A 38 7.45 -5.53 2.69
N LEU A 39 7.59 -4.94 3.88
CA LEU A 39 8.57 -5.40 4.87
C LEU A 39 8.30 -6.83 5.34
N THR A 40 7.02 -7.23 5.41
CA THR A 40 6.64 -8.60 5.80
C THR A 40 6.98 -9.63 4.71
N ILE A 41 7.06 -9.23 3.44
CA ILE A 41 7.45 -10.13 2.34
C ILE A 41 8.98 -10.29 2.27
N MET A 42 9.72 -9.28 2.73
CA MET A 42 11.18 -9.22 2.65
C MET A 42 11.89 -9.78 3.90
N ASN A 43 11.16 -10.04 4.99
CA ASN A 43 11.67 -10.58 6.24
C ASN A 43 11.27 -12.05 6.40
#